data_AF-A0A933BEH1-F1
#
_entry.id   AF-A0A933BEH1-F1
#
_cell.length_a   1.000
_cell.length_b   1.000
_cell.length_c   1.000
_cell.angle_alpha   90.00
_cell.angle_beta   90.00
_cell.angle_gamma   90.00
#
_symmetry.space_group_name_H-M   'P 1'
#
loop_
_entity.id
_entity.type
_entity.pdbx_description
1 polymer ?
#
loop_
_entity_poly.entity_id
_entity_poly.type
_entity_poly.pdbx_seq_one_letter_code
_entity_poly.pdbx_strand_id
1 'polypeptide(L)'
;MHRPAGKVGGFTLIEVVVSIMLSAIIVSAMMAMAMTVRGSGGKGERRLIGGQASKALSDILKNYVTADPTAADPSGPNADNSGNRWSINGLYGTVVDDRGDVYALEPGTHTLSGFMSQMAPPWFVEAPYNGRISYYVATGTGDSRWINIMVNWDEP
;
A
#
# COMPACT_ATOMS: atom_id res chain seq x y z
N MET A 1 -58.11 -32.27 -36.63
CA MET A 1 -56.67 -32.55 -36.38
C MET A 1 -56.39 -32.34 -34.89
N HIS A 2 -56.27 -33.41 -34.11
CA HIS A 2 -56.04 -33.37 -32.66
C HIS A 2 -54.64 -33.94 -32.40
N ARG A 3 -53.70 -33.11 -31.92
CA ARG A 3 -52.36 -33.56 -31.53
C ARG A 3 -52.47 -34.27 -30.17
N PRO A 4 -51.91 -35.48 -30.00
CA PRO A 4 -51.84 -36.09 -28.68
C PRO A 4 -50.90 -35.28 -27.78
N ALA A 5 -51.40 -34.88 -26.61
CA ALA A 5 -50.62 -34.26 -25.56
C ALA A 5 -49.56 -35.26 -25.08
N GLY A 6 -48.29 -34.89 -25.20
CA GLY A 6 -47.18 -35.68 -24.66
C GLY A 6 -47.37 -35.86 -23.15
N LYS A 7 -47.38 -37.10 -22.68
CA LYS A 7 -47.34 -37.42 -21.26
C LYS A 7 -46.08 -36.81 -20.67
N VAL A 8 -46.24 -35.77 -19.86
CA VAL A 8 -45.18 -35.24 -18.99
C VAL A 8 -45.01 -36.26 -17.87
N GLY A 9 -43.94 -37.04 -17.91
CA GLY A 9 -43.59 -37.96 -16.83
C GLY A 9 -43.23 -37.17 -15.56
N GLY A 10 -43.80 -37.57 -14.42
CA GLY A 10 -43.45 -36.97 -13.13
C GLY A 10 -42.02 -37.34 -12.71
N PHE A 11 -41.38 -36.47 -11.92
CA PHE A 11 -40.04 -36.71 -11.40
C PHE A 11 -40.03 -37.79 -10.32
N THR A 12 -38.98 -38.61 -10.33
CA THR A 12 -38.73 -39.59 -9.28
C THR A 12 -38.13 -38.91 -8.04
N LEU A 13 -38.36 -39.49 -6.85
CA LEU A 13 -37.82 -38.97 -5.60
C LEU A 13 -36.28 -38.89 -5.62
N ILE A 14 -35.62 -39.83 -6.31
CA ILE A 14 -34.17 -39.83 -6.45
C ILE A 14 -33.65 -38.66 -7.29
N GLU A 15 -34.34 -38.27 -8.37
CA GLU A 15 -33.96 -37.10 -9.19
C GLU A 15 -34.08 -35.79 -8.39
N VAL A 16 -35.11 -35.68 -7.55
CA VAL A 16 -35.29 -34.52 -6.67
C VAL A 16 -34.19 -34.47 -5.60
N VAL A 17 -33.83 -35.60 -4.99
CA VAL A 17 -32.75 -35.64 -3.99
C VAL A 17 -31.39 -35.31 -4.61
N VAL A 18 -31.09 -35.87 -5.78
CA VAL A 18 -29.83 -35.62 -6.49
C VAL A 18 -29.72 -34.15 -6.93
N SER A 19 -30.80 -33.54 -7.41
CA SER A 19 -30.80 -32.12 -7.78
C SER A 19 -30.63 -31.19 -6.58
N ILE A 20 -31.21 -31.51 -5.42
CA ILE A 20 -31.01 -30.75 -4.18
C ILE A 20 -29.57 -30.90 -3.69
N MET A 21 -28.98 -32.09 -3.72
CA MET A 21 -27.57 -32.27 -3.33
C MET A 21 -26.62 -31.51 -4.27
N LEU A 22 -26.81 -31.60 -5.58
CA LEU A 22 -25.95 -30.91 -6.55
C LEU A 22 -26.05 -29.40 -6.42
N SER A 23 -27.26 -28.85 -6.26
CA SER A 23 -27.44 -27.41 -6.06
C SER A 23 -26.81 -26.93 -4.75
N ALA A 24 -26.95 -27.68 -3.65
CA ALA A 24 -26.32 -27.35 -2.37
C ALA A 24 -24.77 -27.31 -2.46
N ILE A 25 -24.17 -28.26 -3.18
CA ILE A 25 -22.71 -28.29 -3.41
C ILE A 25 -22.26 -27.08 -4.21
N ILE A 26 -22.95 -26.76 -5.30
CA ILE A 26 -22.61 -25.62 -6.17
C ILE A 26 -22.72 -24.30 -5.39
N VAL A 27 -23.80 -24.09 -4.64
CA VAL A 27 -24.01 -22.86 -3.86
C VAL A 27 -22.92 -22.71 -2.78
N SER A 28 -22.57 -23.81 -2.10
CA SER A 28 -21.50 -23.80 -1.09
C SER A 28 -20.14 -23.45 -1.70
N ALA A 29 -19.82 -24.03 -2.87
CA ALA A 29 -18.58 -23.73 -3.58
C ALA A 29 -18.51 -22.26 -4.06
N MET A 30 -19.61 -21.72 -4.59
CA MET A 30 -19.68 -20.33 -5.02
C MET A 30 -19.54 -19.35 -3.85
N MET A 31 -20.17 -19.64 -2.71
CA MET A 31 -20.06 -18.82 -1.50
C MET A 31 -18.62 -18.83 -0.95
N ALA A 32 -17.96 -19.99 -0.93
CA ALA A 32 -16.56 -20.10 -0.51
C ALA A 32 -15.61 -19.32 -1.43
N MET A 33 -15.82 -19.38 -2.75
CA MET A 33 -15.05 -18.59 -3.71
C MET A 33 -15.29 -17.09 -3.54
N ALA A 34 -16.55 -16.67 -3.38
CA ALA A 34 -16.90 -15.26 -3.17
C ALA A 34 -16.23 -14.68 -1.91
N MET A 35 -16.20 -15.44 -0.81
CA MET A 35 -15.50 -15.03 0.41
C MET A 35 -13.99 -14.96 0.23
N THR A 36 -13.39 -15.91 -0.50
CA THR A 36 -11.94 -15.91 -0.78
C THR A 36 -11.53 -14.71 -1.63
N VAL A 37 -12.28 -14.39 -2.68
CA VAL A 37 -12.01 -13.22 -3.55
C VAL A 37 -12.14 -11.91 -2.77
N ARG A 38 -13.18 -11.79 -1.96
CA ARG A 38 -13.46 -10.58 -1.18
C ARG A 38 -12.49 -10.39 -0.01
N GLY A 39 -12.01 -11.48 0.60
CA GLY A 39 -11.03 -11.45 1.68
C GLY A 39 -9.57 -11.26 1.19
N SER A 40 -9.24 -11.78 0.01
CA SER A 40 -7.84 -11.80 -0.47
C SER A 40 -7.44 -10.59 -1.32
N GLY A 41 -8.37 -9.95 -2.04
CA GLY A 41 -8.02 -8.91 -3.01
C GLY A 41 -7.38 -7.67 -2.39
N GLY A 42 -8.01 -7.11 -1.36
CA GLY A 42 -7.59 -5.82 -0.80
C GLY A 42 -6.26 -5.86 -0.04
N LYS A 43 -5.94 -6.97 0.67
CA LYS A 43 -4.72 -7.05 1.48
C LYS A 43 -3.46 -7.14 0.62
N GLY A 44 -3.53 -7.89 -0.49
CA GLY A 44 -2.44 -7.98 -1.46
C GLY A 44 -2.15 -6.64 -2.13
N GLU A 45 -3.20 -5.95 -2.57
CA GLU A 45 -3.10 -4.63 -3.19
C GLU A 45 -2.49 -3.59 -2.24
N ARG A 46 -2.94 -3.53 -0.98
CA ARG A 46 -2.37 -2.62 0.03
C ARG A 46 -0.89 -2.89 0.30
N ARG A 47 -0.49 -4.16 0.38
CA ARG A 47 0.93 -4.54 0.52
C ARG A 47 1.76 -4.12 -0.70
N LEU A 48 1.19 -4.24 -1.90
CA LEU A 48 1.84 -3.78 -3.12
C LEU A 48 2.04 -2.26 -3.12
N ILE A 49 0.99 -1.50 -2.79
CA ILE A 49 1.03 -0.03 -2.67
C ILE A 49 2.07 0.39 -1.62
N GLY A 50 2.01 -0.19 -0.42
CA GLY A 50 2.99 0.09 0.63
C GLY A 50 4.41 -0.26 0.21
N GLY A 51 4.62 -1.40 -0.47
CA GLY A 51 5.92 -1.79 -0.99
C GLY A 51 6.48 -0.81 -2.03
N GLN A 52 5.63 -0.30 -2.93
CA GLN A 52 6.01 0.71 -3.92
C GLN A 52 6.38 2.04 -3.25
N ALA A 53 5.57 2.51 -2.30
CA ALA A 53 5.84 3.73 -1.55
C ALA A 53 7.15 3.64 -0.76
N SER A 54 7.40 2.52 -0.08
CA SER A 54 8.67 2.28 0.64
C SER A 54 9.87 2.31 -0.28
N LYS A 55 9.76 1.69 -1.47
CA LYS A 55 10.84 1.68 -2.46
C LYS A 55 11.13 3.08 -3.01
N ALA A 56 10.08 3.82 -3.35
CA ALA A 56 10.21 5.20 -3.81
C ALA A 56 10.91 6.08 -2.77
N LEU A 57 10.50 5.97 -1.49
CA LEU A 57 11.15 6.70 -0.41
C LEU A 57 12.62 6.28 -0.24
N SER A 58 12.92 4.99 -0.34
CA SER A 58 14.31 4.50 -0.27
C SER A 58 15.18 5.12 -1.37
N ASP A 59 14.67 5.16 -2.60
CA ASP A 59 15.41 5.72 -3.73
C ASP A 59 15.61 7.24 -3.58
N ILE A 60 14.63 7.95 -3.01
CA ILE A 60 14.77 9.37 -2.66
C ILE A 60 15.84 9.57 -1.59
N LEU A 61 15.82 8.80 -0.51
CA LEU A 61 16.75 8.95 0.62
C LEU A 61 18.21 8.69 0.25
N LYS A 62 18.47 7.87 -0.78
CA LYS A 62 19.83 7.67 -1.31
C LYS A 62 20.46 8.96 -1.85
N ASN A 63 19.66 9.88 -2.39
CA ASN A 63 20.15 11.17 -2.89
C ASN A 63 20.64 12.09 -1.76
N TYR A 64 20.26 11.80 -0.51
CA TYR A 64 20.70 12.58 0.64
C TYR A 64 22.02 12.06 1.22
N VAL A 65 22.60 10.98 0.69
CA VAL A 65 23.89 10.42 1.12
C VAL A 65 25.07 11.18 0.49
N THR A 66 24.88 11.84 -0.65
CA THR A 66 25.95 12.38 -1.50
C THR A 66 26.48 13.76 -1.08
N ALA A 67 26.37 14.14 0.20
CA ALA A 67 26.99 15.37 0.68
C ALA A 67 28.52 15.21 0.62
N ASP A 68 29.17 15.90 -0.30
CA ASP A 68 30.63 16.06 -0.28
C ASP A 68 30.98 17.03 0.87
N PRO A 69 31.64 16.56 1.94
CA PRO A 69 32.00 17.40 3.07
C PRO A 69 33.05 18.47 2.74
N THR A 70 33.63 18.45 1.53
CA THR A 70 34.61 19.45 1.05
C THR A 70 33.98 20.57 0.23
N ALA A 71 32.71 20.45 -0.17
CA ALA A 71 32.00 21.50 -0.88
C ALA A 71 31.61 22.63 0.09
N ALA A 72 31.89 23.88 -0.28
CA ALA A 72 31.61 25.05 0.56
C ALA A 72 30.11 25.32 0.79
N ASP A 73 29.24 24.73 -0.04
CA ASP A 73 27.78 24.72 0.12
C ASP A 73 27.23 23.55 -0.73
N PRO A 74 27.22 22.30 -0.21
CA PRO A 74 26.65 21.20 -0.96
C PRO A 74 25.16 21.52 -1.11
N SER A 75 24.71 21.69 -2.35
CA SER A 75 23.31 21.92 -2.64
C SER A 75 22.54 20.63 -2.38
N GLY A 76 21.59 20.65 -1.45
CA GLY A 76 20.75 19.49 -1.19
C GLY A 76 19.89 19.11 -2.39
N PRO A 77 19.47 17.83 -2.50
CA PRO A 77 18.75 17.32 -3.68
C PRO A 77 17.32 17.85 -3.82
N ASN A 78 16.81 18.59 -2.83
CA ASN A 78 15.46 19.17 -2.84
C ASN A 78 15.53 20.67 -3.19
N ALA A 79 14.94 21.05 -4.32
CA ALA A 79 14.95 22.40 -4.88
C ALA A 79 13.65 23.19 -4.65
N ASP A 80 12.64 22.56 -4.03
CA ASP A 80 11.24 22.99 -4.15
C ASP A 80 10.88 24.17 -3.22
N ASN A 81 11.81 24.69 -2.40
CA ASN A 81 11.52 25.70 -1.38
C ASN A 81 12.60 26.79 -1.22
N SER A 82 12.95 27.46 -2.32
CA SER A 82 13.80 28.67 -2.37
C SER A 82 15.18 28.54 -1.71
N GLY A 83 15.69 27.32 -1.58
CA GLY A 83 17.01 27.02 -1.05
C GLY A 83 17.28 25.53 -1.22
N ASN A 84 18.51 25.19 -1.58
CA ASN A 84 18.96 23.81 -1.75
C ASN A 84 19.02 23.14 -0.39
N ARG A 85 17.97 22.40 0.00
CA ARG A 85 17.85 21.84 1.35
C ARG A 85 18.22 20.37 1.35
N TRP A 86 19.05 19.97 2.31
CA TRP A 86 19.26 18.56 2.64
C TRP A 86 18.10 17.97 3.47
N SER A 87 16.96 18.66 3.54
CA SER A 87 15.75 18.18 4.19
C SER A 87 14.77 17.60 3.18
N ILE A 88 14.03 16.57 3.61
CA ILE A 88 12.93 15.99 2.84
C ILE A 88 11.69 16.90 2.82
N ASN A 89 11.61 17.88 3.73
CA ASN A 89 10.50 18.81 3.81
C ASN A 89 10.37 19.66 2.53
N GLY A 90 9.14 19.81 2.05
CA GLY A 90 8.84 20.50 0.80
C GLY A 90 9.03 19.66 -0.46
N LEU A 91 9.45 18.40 -0.37
CA LEU A 91 9.52 17.52 -1.53
C LEU A 91 8.13 17.44 -2.21
N TYR A 92 8.09 17.59 -3.53
CA TYR A 92 6.85 17.69 -4.32
C TYR A 92 5.93 18.83 -3.85
N GLY A 93 6.49 19.87 -3.22
CA GLY A 93 5.77 21.00 -2.66
C GLY A 93 4.79 20.68 -1.52
N THR A 94 4.72 19.43 -1.06
CA THR A 94 3.63 18.95 -0.18
C THR A 94 4.07 18.02 0.93
N VAL A 95 5.25 17.39 0.83
CA VAL A 95 5.76 16.49 1.86
C VAL A 95 6.22 17.30 3.07
N VAL A 96 5.76 16.92 4.26
CA VAL A 96 6.19 17.52 5.52
C VAL A 96 6.67 16.44 6.47
N ASP A 97 7.86 16.65 7.01
CA ASP A 97 8.50 15.83 8.05
C ASP A 97 8.07 16.34 9.45
N ASP A 98 7.67 15.43 10.34
CA ASP A 98 7.28 15.76 11.70
C ASP A 98 8.43 16.36 12.54
N ARG A 99 9.68 16.14 12.12
CA ARG A 99 10.87 16.75 12.72
C ARG A 99 11.20 18.15 12.19
N GLY A 100 10.47 18.63 11.18
CA GLY A 100 10.70 19.93 10.54
C GLY A 100 11.85 19.93 9.55
N ASP A 101 12.53 21.07 9.39
CA ASP A 101 13.61 21.30 8.41
C ASP A 101 14.95 20.69 8.86
N VAL A 102 14.96 19.41 9.25
CA VAL A 102 16.18 18.67 9.61
C VAL A 102 16.77 17.96 8.40
N TYR A 103 18.05 17.60 8.47
CA TYR A 103 18.68 16.74 7.49
C TYR A 103 17.88 15.44 7.34
N ALA A 104 17.57 15.03 6.11
CA ALA A 104 16.72 13.87 5.83
C ALA A 104 17.30 12.57 6.41
N LEU A 105 18.62 12.48 6.61
CA LEU A 105 19.27 11.32 7.23
C LEU A 105 19.66 11.56 8.71
N GLU A 106 19.14 12.60 9.35
CA GLU A 106 19.38 12.85 10.77
C GLU A 106 18.91 11.65 11.62
N PRO A 107 19.73 11.13 12.56
CA PRO A 107 19.32 9.98 13.37
C PRO A 107 18.00 10.23 14.13
N GLY A 108 17.10 9.26 14.13
CA GLY A 108 15.76 9.34 14.72
C GLY A 108 14.65 8.84 13.79
N THR A 109 13.41 8.94 14.28
CA THR A 109 12.20 8.58 13.54
C THR A 109 11.62 9.80 12.84
N HIS A 110 11.36 9.68 11.54
CA HIS A 110 10.73 10.69 10.70
C HIS A 110 9.39 10.18 10.22
N THR A 111 8.32 10.91 10.47
CA THR A 111 6.98 10.61 9.97
C THR A 111 6.62 11.58 8.86
N LEU A 112 6.35 11.06 7.66
CA LEU A 112 6.09 11.91 6.50
C LEU A 112 4.60 12.04 6.27
N SER A 113 4.11 13.27 6.36
CA SER A 113 2.80 13.66 5.86
C SER A 113 2.91 14.12 4.40
N GLY A 114 1.83 13.99 3.63
CA GLY A 114 1.80 14.33 2.19
C GLY A 114 2.47 13.30 1.26
N PHE A 115 3.50 12.58 1.72
CA PHE A 115 4.21 11.60 0.86
C PHE A 115 3.30 10.48 0.36
N MET A 116 2.51 9.89 1.25
CA MET A 116 1.56 8.84 0.87
C MET A 116 0.49 9.35 -0.10
N SER A 117 0.09 10.62 -0.01
CA SER A 117 -0.85 11.24 -0.94
C SER A 117 -0.29 11.40 -2.35
N GLN A 118 1.04 11.42 -2.51
CA GLN A 118 1.71 11.44 -3.82
C GLN A 118 1.91 10.03 -4.40
N MET A 119 2.13 9.04 -3.53
CA MET A 119 2.55 7.70 -3.94
C MET A 119 1.43 6.65 -3.93
N ALA A 120 0.30 6.94 -3.28
CA ALA A 120 -0.80 6.00 -3.12
C ALA A 120 -2.15 6.62 -3.50
N PRO A 121 -3.13 5.78 -3.89
CA PRO A 121 -4.49 6.24 -4.13
C PRO A 121 -5.12 6.87 -2.88
N PRO A 122 -6.02 7.87 -3.02
CA PRO A 122 -6.67 8.54 -1.89
C PRO A 122 -7.36 7.58 -0.92
N TRP A 123 -8.01 6.53 -1.43
CA TRP A 123 -8.71 5.54 -0.61
C TRP A 123 -7.80 4.79 0.37
N PHE A 124 -6.49 4.72 0.12
CA PHE A 124 -5.53 4.08 1.03
C PHE A 124 -5.06 5.02 2.13
N VAL A 125 -4.96 6.32 1.82
CA VAL A 125 -4.47 7.36 2.74
C VAL A 125 -5.56 7.81 3.71
N GLU A 126 -6.81 7.81 3.23
CA GLU A 126 -7.99 8.22 3.98
C GLU A 126 -8.56 7.08 4.84
N ALA A 127 -9.54 7.42 5.69
CA ALA A 127 -10.29 6.42 6.44
C ALA A 127 -10.99 5.43 5.48
N PRO A 128 -11.04 4.12 5.81
CA PRO A 128 -10.70 3.53 7.10
C PRO A 128 -9.22 3.12 7.26
N TYR A 129 -8.41 3.17 6.20
CA TYR A 129 -7.08 2.58 6.22
C TYR A 129 -6.00 3.51 6.78
N ASN A 130 -6.18 4.82 6.68
CA ASN A 130 -5.27 5.81 7.27
C ASN A 130 -3.79 5.55 6.96
N GLY A 131 -3.45 5.19 5.71
CA GLY A 131 -2.09 4.83 5.33
C GLY A 131 -1.07 5.94 5.63
N ARG A 132 0.01 5.60 6.34
CA ARG A 132 1.11 6.49 6.70
C ARG A 132 2.45 5.84 6.37
N ILE A 133 3.47 6.67 6.16
CA ILE A 133 4.84 6.23 6.00
C ILE A 133 5.74 6.96 7.00
N SER A 134 6.66 6.21 7.58
CA SER A 134 7.70 6.71 8.45
C SER A 134 9.01 6.01 8.11
N TYR A 135 10.12 6.63 8.40
CA TYR A 135 11.41 5.98 8.34
C TYR A 135 12.24 6.30 9.58
N TYR A 136 13.06 5.35 9.98
CA TYR A 136 13.98 5.50 11.09
C TYR A 136 15.40 5.49 10.56
N VAL A 137 16.18 6.48 10.95
CA VAL A 137 17.60 6.56 10.63
C VAL A 137 18.40 6.32 11.88
N ALA A 138 19.44 5.52 11.77
CA ALA A 138 20.40 5.38 12.84
C ALA A 138 21.82 5.29 12.33
N THR A 139 22.73 5.60 13.23
CA THR A 139 24.15 5.65 12.98
C THR A 139 24.71 4.24 13.06
N GLY A 140 25.44 3.84 12.03
CA GLY A 140 26.25 2.63 12.03
C GLY A 140 27.67 2.91 12.51
N THR A 141 28.57 1.97 12.25
CA THR A 141 30.01 2.17 12.50
C THR A 141 30.59 3.11 11.43
N GLY A 142 31.35 4.14 11.85
CA GLY A 142 31.87 5.18 10.94
C GLY A 142 30.79 6.17 10.48
N ASP A 143 30.93 6.71 9.26
CA ASP A 143 29.93 7.61 8.65
C ASP A 143 28.73 6.88 8.01
N SER A 144 28.60 5.58 8.27
CA SER A 144 27.49 4.79 7.74
C SER A 144 26.18 5.15 8.45
N ARG A 145 25.11 5.32 7.68
CA ARG A 145 23.74 5.50 8.19
C ARG A 145 22.87 4.37 7.65
N TRP A 146 22.09 3.75 8.54
CA TRP A 146 21.13 2.72 8.17
C TRP A 146 19.71 3.27 8.29
N ILE A 147 18.86 2.88 7.35
CA ILE A 147 17.50 3.39 7.21
C ILE A 147 16.53 2.21 7.26
N ASN A 148 15.51 2.30 8.10
CA ASN A 148 14.40 1.37 8.13
C ASN A 148 13.11 2.12 7.72
N ILE A 149 12.45 1.68 6.66
CA ILE A 149 11.22 2.32 6.16
C ILE A 149 10.02 1.48 6.54
N MET A 150 9.01 2.13 7.11
CA MET A 150 7.80 1.50 7.61
C MET A 150 6.59 2.17 6.96
N VAL A 151 5.73 1.37 6.33
CA VAL A 151 4.41 1.80 5.88
C VAL A 151 3.38 1.12 6.78
N ASN A 152 2.57 1.93 7.45
CA ASN A 152 1.56 1.49 8.39
C ASN A 152 0.17 1.87 7.86
N TRP A 153 -0.82 1.02 8.08
CA TRP A 153 -2.22 1.29 7.79
C TRP A 153 -3.08 0.50 8.77
N ASP A 154 -4.29 0.99 9.02
CA ASP A 154 -5.29 0.33 9.84
C ASP A 154 -5.90 -0.84 9.05
N GLU A 155 -5.97 -2.02 9.66
CA GLU A 155 -6.80 -3.11 9.14
C GLU A 155 -8.22 -2.94 9.70
N PRO A 156 -9.24 -2.72 8.84
CA PRO A 156 -10.63 -2.60 9.29
C PRO A 156 -11.23 -3.91 9.78
#